data_AF-A0A563EZE3-F1
#
_entry.id   AF-A0A563EZE3-F1
#
_cell.length_a   1.000
_cell.length_b   1.000
_cell.length_c   1.000
_cell.angle_alpha   90.00
_cell.angle_beta   90.00
_cell.angle_gamma   90.00
#
_symmetry.space_group_name_H-M   'P 1'
#
loop_
_entity.id
_entity.type
_entity.pdbx_description
1 polymer ?
#
loop_
_entity_poly.entity_id
_entity_poly.type
_entity_poly.pdbx_seq_one_letter_code
_entity_poly.pdbx_strand_id
1 'polypeptide(L)'
;MAELSSLFVAGPGGIMTDEVGVVTGDLELRTLLEDGTLRSLVRYEGADEWYGITGGTVALTDPRDHEAVHALLLGVLNRPSG
;
A
#
# COMPACT_ATOMS: atom_id res chain seq x y z
N MET A 1 -6.63 -15.90 -3.31
CA MET A 1 -5.83 -14.69 -3.07
C MET A 1 -6.23 -13.64 -4.08
N ALA A 2 -6.74 -12.50 -3.63
CA ALA A 2 -7.04 -11.36 -4.49
C ALA A 2 -5.94 -10.32 -4.31
N GLU A 3 -5.50 -9.68 -5.40
CA GLU A 3 -4.48 -8.64 -5.37
C GLU A 3 -4.89 -7.45 -6.23
N LEU A 4 -4.48 -6.25 -5.80
CA LEU A 4 -4.65 -5.00 -6.52
C LEU A 4 -3.34 -4.22 -6.46
N SER A 5 -2.97 -3.56 -7.55
CA SER A 5 -1.84 -2.63 -7.56
C SER A 5 -2.16 -1.32 -8.27
N SER A 6 -1.55 -0.23 -7.79
CA SER A 6 -1.73 1.13 -8.32
C SER A 6 -0.46 1.95 -8.12
N LEU A 7 -0.09 2.73 -9.14
CA LEU A 7 0.98 3.73 -9.04
C LEU A 7 0.50 4.98 -8.30
N PHE A 8 1.40 5.60 -7.54
CA PHE A 8 1.14 6.87 -6.85
C PHE A 8 2.42 7.61 -6.50
N VAL A 9 2.27 8.88 -6.10
CA VAL A 9 3.38 9.69 -5.57
C VAL A 9 3.19 9.85 -4.07
N ALA A 10 4.17 9.43 -3.29
CA ALA A 10 4.12 9.54 -1.83
C ALA A 10 4.02 11.00 -1.38
N GLY A 11 3.22 11.25 -0.34
CA GLY A 11 3.13 12.57 0.26
C GLY A 11 4.38 13.03 1.03
N PRO A 12 4.40 14.31 1.46
CA PRO A 12 5.46 14.82 2.32
C PRO A 12 5.66 13.96 3.56
N GLY A 13 6.91 13.56 3.82
CA GLY A 13 7.26 12.65 4.92
C GLY A 13 7.30 11.16 4.54
N GLY A 14 6.86 10.79 3.33
CA GLY A 14 6.99 9.43 2.80
C GLY A 14 6.09 8.40 3.49
N ILE A 15 6.42 7.13 3.26
CA ILE A 15 5.74 5.97 3.84
C ILE A 15 6.72 5.20 4.70
N MET A 16 6.34 4.96 5.95
CA MET A 16 7.08 4.09 6.85
C MET A 16 6.89 2.62 6.46
N THR A 17 8.00 1.91 6.28
CA THR A 17 8.04 0.49 5.93
C THR A 17 8.71 -0.34 7.02
N ASP A 18 8.34 -1.61 7.12
CA ASP A 18 8.87 -2.49 8.17
C ASP A 18 10.36 -2.82 7.96
N GLU A 19 10.83 -2.83 6.70
CA GLU A 19 12.16 -3.30 6.34
C GLU A 19 13.20 -2.18 6.18
N VAL A 20 12.86 -1.10 5.48
CA VAL A 20 13.86 -0.12 4.98
C VAL A 20 13.69 1.30 5.52
N GLY A 21 12.75 1.52 6.43
CA GLY A 21 12.50 2.85 6.95
C GLY A 21 11.49 3.62 6.09
N VAL A 22 11.75 4.90 5.87
CA VAL A 22 10.85 5.76 5.07
C VAL A 22 11.21 5.69 3.59
N VAL A 23 10.22 5.39 2.75
CA VAL A 23 10.31 5.48 1.27
C VAL A 23 9.53 6.68 0.75
N THR A 24 9.98 7.29 -0.34
CA THR A 24 9.44 8.55 -0.91
C THR A 24 9.42 8.51 -2.43
N GLY A 25 8.75 9.48 -3.08
CA GLY A 25 8.75 9.62 -4.54
C GLY A 25 7.68 8.76 -5.22
N ASP A 26 8.00 8.30 -6.43
CA ASP A 26 7.13 7.46 -7.27
C ASP A 26 7.14 6.01 -6.79
N LEU A 27 5.97 5.54 -6.35
CA LEU A 27 5.80 4.24 -5.72
C LEU A 27 4.64 3.47 -6.35
N GLU A 28 4.66 2.17 -6.16
CA GLU A 28 3.53 1.28 -6.45
C GLU A 28 3.00 0.71 -5.13
N LEU A 29 1.70 0.87 -4.89
CA LEU A 29 0.98 0.23 -3.80
C LEU A 29 0.50 -1.14 -4.30
N ARG A 30 0.68 -2.18 -3.48
CA ARG A 30 0.03 -3.49 -3.65
C ARG A 30 -0.74 -3.85 -2.40
N THR A 31 -1.98 -4.30 -2.55
CA THR A 31 -2.75 -4.91 -1.46
C THR A 31 -3.08 -6.36 -1.76
N LEU A 32 -2.70 -7.25 -0.86
CA LEU A 32 -2.92 -8.70 -0.94
C LEU A 32 -3.99 -9.10 0.06
N LEU A 33 -5.06 -9.76 -0.38
CA LEU A 33 -6.07 -10.35 0.49
C LEU A 33 -5.96 -11.88 0.49
N GLU A 34 -5.64 -12.43 1.65
CA GLU A 34 -5.50 -13.85 1.92
C GLU A 34 -6.14 -14.18 3.28
N ASP A 35 -7.01 -15.19 3.31
CA ASP A 35 -7.71 -15.65 4.53
C ASP A 35 -8.35 -14.51 5.36
N GLY A 36 -8.98 -13.56 4.67
CA GLY A 36 -9.63 -12.39 5.30
C GLY A 36 -8.66 -11.35 5.85
N THR A 37 -7.35 -11.51 5.66
CA THR A 37 -6.33 -10.55 6.07
C THR A 37 -5.78 -9.80 4.86
N LEU A 38 -5.92 -8.48 4.87
CA LEU A 38 -5.31 -7.60 3.89
C LEU A 38 -3.92 -7.19 4.36
N ARG A 39 -2.91 -7.34 3.49
CA ARG A 39 -1.56 -6.81 3.68
C ARG A 39 -1.27 -5.76 2.62
N SER A 40 -0.72 -4.62 3.05
CA SER A 40 -0.33 -3.52 2.16
C SER A 40 1.19 -3.49 2.02
N LEU A 41 1.65 -3.48 0.78
CA LEU A 41 3.06 -3.45 0.40
C LEU A 41 3.30 -2.23 -0.50
N VAL A 42 4.51 -1.70 -0.48
CA VAL A 42 4.96 -0.67 -1.42
C VAL A 42 6.28 -1.05 -2.04
N ARG A 43 6.50 -0.56 -3.26
CA ARG A 43 7.81 -0.57 -3.89
C ARG A 43 8.05 0.74 -4.61
N TYR A 44 9.31 1.02 -4.93
CA TYR A 44 9.61 1.99 -5.98
C TYR A 44 9.04 1.53 -7.31
N GLU A 45 8.51 2.46 -8.11
CA GLU A 45 7.99 2.14 -9.44
C GLU A 45 9.06 1.38 -10.26
N GLY A 46 8.69 0.20 -10.76
CA GLY A 46 9.58 -0.65 -11.55
C GLY A 46 10.65 -1.43 -10.77
N ALA A 47 10.74 -1.28 -9.45
CA ALA A 47 11.66 -2.09 -8.64
C ALA A 47 11.15 -3.52 -8.45
N ASP A 48 12.05 -4.47 -8.18
CA ASP A 48 11.67 -5.88 -7.96
C ASP A 48 11.19 -6.14 -6.52
N GLU A 49 11.69 -5.37 -5.57
CA GLU A 49 11.51 -5.60 -4.14
C GLU A 49 10.28 -4.88 -3.58
N TRP A 50 9.54 -5.56 -2.72
CA TRP A 50 8.34 -5.06 -2.04
C TRP A 50 8.59 -4.97 -0.54
N TYR A 51 8.15 -3.86 0.06
CA TYR A 51 8.30 -3.55 1.48
C TYR A 51 6.92 -3.49 2.15
N GLY A 52 6.79 -4.04 3.35
CA GLY A 52 5.58 -3.94 4.15
C GLY A 52 5.34 -2.50 4.61
N ILE A 53 4.13 -1.98 4.39
CA ILE A 53 3.75 -0.70 5.02
C ILE A 53 3.56 -0.96 6.51
N THR A 54 4.27 -0.22 7.36
CA THR A 54 4.10 -0.32 8.81
C THR A 54 2.66 0.01 9.21
N GLY A 55 2.00 -0.93 9.89
CA GLY A 55 0.58 -0.83 10.24
C GLY A 55 -0.39 -1.04 9.07
N GLY A 56 0.09 -1.41 7.89
CA GLY A 56 -0.70 -1.66 6.68
C GLY A 56 -1.34 -3.05 6.61
N THR A 57 -1.47 -3.75 7.73
CA THR A 57 -2.13 -5.07 7.81
C THR A 57 -3.42 -4.95 8.61
N VAL A 58 -4.53 -5.44 8.05
CA VAL A 58 -5.85 -5.38 8.68
C VAL A 58 -6.71 -6.59 8.31
N ALA A 59 -7.51 -7.09 9.25
CA ALA A 59 -8.53 -8.08 8.95
C ALA A 59 -9.75 -7.40 8.31
N LEU A 60 -10.21 -7.92 7.17
CA LEU A 60 -11.46 -7.50 6.55
C LEU A 60 -12.59 -8.40 7.01
N THR A 61 -13.69 -7.77 7.45
CA THR A 61 -14.93 -8.49 7.80
C THR A 61 -15.59 -9.10 6.57
N ASP A 62 -15.57 -8.38 5.45
CA ASP A 62 -16.08 -8.83 4.14
C ASP A 62 -14.96 -8.75 3.09
N PRO A 63 -14.58 -9.86 2.45
CA PRO A 63 -13.60 -9.87 1.36
C PRO A 63 -13.94 -8.92 0.20
N ARG A 64 -15.22 -8.59 0.01
CA ARG A 64 -15.69 -7.67 -1.03
C ARG A 64 -15.26 -6.22 -0.77
N ASP A 65 -14.84 -5.89 0.45
CA ASP A 65 -14.35 -4.56 0.80
C ASP A 65 -12.91 -4.29 0.30
N HIS A 66 -12.22 -5.30 -0.25
CA HIS A 66 -10.81 -5.19 -0.69
C HIS A 66 -10.58 -4.01 -1.65
N GLU A 67 -11.43 -3.85 -2.66
CA GLU A 67 -11.32 -2.77 -3.65
C GLU A 67 -11.51 -1.40 -3.01
N ALA A 68 -12.51 -1.27 -2.14
CA ALA A 68 -12.78 -0.01 -1.42
C ALA A 68 -11.63 0.37 -0.49
N VAL A 69 -11.05 -0.60 0.23
CA VAL A 69 -9.89 -0.38 1.11
C VAL A 69 -8.65 -0.04 0.29
N HIS A 70 -8.42 -0.69 -0.86
CA HIS A 70 -7.33 -0.33 -1.76
C HIS A 70 -7.46 1.12 -2.26
N ALA A 71 -8.64 1.52 -2.72
CA ALA A 71 -8.91 2.88 -3.17
C ALA A 71 -8.72 3.92 -2.04
N LEU A 72 -9.16 3.59 -0.81
CA LEU A 72 -8.95 4.44 0.36
C LEU A 72 -7.45 4.61 0.67
N LEU A 73 -6.69 3.52 0.73
CA LEU A 73 -5.24 3.56 0.97
C LEU A 73 -4.55 4.40 -0.11
N LEU A 74 -4.88 4.18 -1.38
CA LEU A 74 -4.34 4.97 -2.48
C LEU A 74 -4.63 6.47 -2.31
N GLY A 75 -5.86 6.84 -1.96
CA GLY A 75 -6.24 8.23 -1.73
C GLY A 75 -5.55 8.90 -0.54
N VAL A 76 -5.25 8.15 0.52
CA VAL A 76 -4.53 8.67 1.70
C VAL A 76 -3.02 8.81 1.44
N LEU A 77 -2.44 7.89 0.67
CA LEU A 77 -1.00 7.83 0.40
C LEU A 77 -0.58 8.74 -0.77
N ASN A 78 -1.42 8.88 -1.79
CA ASN A 78 -1.15 9.69 -2.98
C ASN A 78 -1.37 11.18 -2.68
N ARG A 79 -0.37 11.84 -2.09
CA ARG A 79 -0.45 13.25 -1.70
C ARG A 79 0.73 14.07 -2.22
N PRO A 80 0.92 14.18 -3.55
CA PRO A 80 2.10 14.84 -4.15
C PRO A 80 2.28 16.31 -3.74
N SER A 81 1.23 16.98 -3.26
CA SER A 81 1.26 18.40 -2.88
C SER A 81 1.03 18.67 -1.38
N GLY A 82 0.84 17.62 -0.56
CA GLY A 82 0.52 17.76 0.87
C GLY A 82 -0.97 17.96 1.15
#